data_AF-A0A9P7BW27-F1
#
_entry.id   AF-A0A9P7BW27-F1
#
_cell.length_a   1.000
_cell.length_b   1.000
_cell.length_c   1.000
_cell.angle_alpha   90.00
_cell.angle_beta   90.00
_cell.angle_gamma   90.00
#
_symmetry.space_group_name_H-M   'P 1'
#
loop_
_entity.id
_entity.type
_entity.pdbx_description
1 polymer ?
#
loop_
_entity_poly.entity_id
_entity_poly.type
_entity_poly.pdbx_seq_one_letter_code
_entity_poly.pdbx_strand_id
1 'polypeptide(L)'
;MADQEHDKDIWAESGEEDNVYERKLAEREWDRLQEDHVEGKEVNMQKGFDEGYEDGLSIGKAVGKLRGVVGTRIVFYEQLLKNEEAANELRALFNEIDSVEVNHIYSVDYFRKDGPKDKENYISPKDFVNNLEEKVNTQLQAIAKKYSKQY
;
A
#
# COMPACT_ATOMS: atom_id res chain seq x y z
N MET A 1 19.42 -21.66 -72.87
CA MET A 1 20.69 -21.03 -72.46
C MET A 1 20.36 -20.10 -71.33
N ALA A 2 21.03 -20.28 -70.19
CA ALA A 2 20.72 -19.65 -68.92
C ALA A 2 21.27 -18.22 -68.87
N ASP A 3 20.41 -17.24 -68.60
CA ASP A 3 20.84 -15.95 -68.09
C ASP A 3 20.90 -16.06 -66.56
N GLN A 4 22.12 -16.02 -66.02
CA GLN A 4 22.40 -16.05 -64.59
C GLN A 4 22.03 -14.69 -63.98
N GLU A 5 21.02 -14.67 -63.12
CA GLU A 5 20.82 -13.62 -62.13
C GLU A 5 22.03 -13.60 -61.18
N HIS A 6 22.79 -12.50 -61.25
CA HIS A 6 23.75 -12.13 -60.23
C HIS A 6 22.98 -11.64 -58.99
N ASP A 7 22.52 -12.56 -58.14
CA ASP A 7 22.25 -12.25 -56.73
C ASP A 7 23.60 -12.14 -56.03
N LYS A 8 24.24 -10.96 -56.19
CA LYS A 8 25.32 -10.54 -55.31
C LYS A 8 24.70 -10.28 -53.95
N ASP A 9 24.77 -11.28 -53.08
CA ASP A 9 24.47 -11.13 -51.67
C ASP A 9 25.42 -10.06 -51.10
N ILE A 10 24.88 -8.84 -50.95
CA ILE A 10 25.59 -7.64 -50.48
C ILE A 10 26.06 -7.83 -49.02
N TRP A 11 25.60 -8.89 -48.36
CA TRP A 11 25.91 -9.26 -46.99
C TRP A 11 26.94 -10.38 -46.86
N ALA A 12 27.38 -10.99 -47.96
CA ALA A 12 28.27 -12.16 -47.91
C ALA A 12 29.77 -11.82 -47.79
N GLU A 13 30.15 -10.55 -47.96
CA GLU A 13 31.56 -10.12 -47.88
C GLU A 13 31.72 -8.87 -47.00
N SER A 14 31.44 -8.97 -45.71
CA SER A 14 32.14 -8.14 -44.72
C SER A 14 32.92 -9.08 -43.79
N GLY A 15 34.25 -8.96 -43.85
CA GLY A 15 35.17 -9.87 -43.18
C GLY A 15 34.89 -9.97 -41.68
N GLU A 16 35.23 -11.12 -41.10
CA GLU A 16 35.04 -11.43 -39.67
C GLU A 16 35.62 -10.35 -38.72
N GLU A 17 36.53 -9.49 -39.20
CA GLU A 17 37.10 -8.37 -38.43
C GLU A 17 36.16 -7.16 -38.28
N ASP A 18 35.31 -6.83 -39.27
CA ASP A 18 34.39 -5.68 -39.21
C ASP A 18 33.26 -5.93 -38.20
N ASN A 19 32.75 -7.16 -38.16
CA ASN A 19 31.71 -7.57 -37.20
C ASN A 19 32.19 -7.55 -35.74
N VAL A 20 33.50 -7.70 -35.48
CA VAL A 20 34.06 -7.66 -34.11
C VAL A 20 34.14 -6.23 -33.60
N TYR A 21 34.46 -5.26 -34.46
CA TYR A 21 34.51 -3.86 -34.07
C TYR A 21 33.11 -3.33 -33.76
N GLU A 22 32.13 -3.59 -34.64
CA GLU A 22 30.74 -3.19 -34.44
C GLU A 22 30.11 -3.88 -33.22
N ARG A 23 30.39 -5.18 -33.01
CA ARG A 23 29.93 -5.88 -31.80
C ARG A 23 30.49 -5.27 -30.53
N LYS A 24 31.78 -4.93 -30.49
CA LYS A 24 32.41 -4.27 -29.32
C LYS A 24 31.91 -2.85 -29.12
N LEU A 25 31.60 -2.14 -30.19
CA LEU A 25 31.01 -0.81 -30.12
C LEU A 25 29.58 -0.87 -29.58
N ALA A 26 28.79 -1.82 -30.07
CA ALA A 26 27.43 -2.09 -29.58
C ALA A 26 27.42 -2.56 -28.13
N GLU A 27 28.33 -3.43 -27.71
CA GLU A 27 28.48 -3.84 -26.31
C GLU A 27 28.84 -2.66 -25.41
N ARG A 28 29.75 -1.78 -25.84
CA ARG A 28 30.12 -0.58 -25.07
C ARG A 28 28.99 0.44 -24.98
N GLU A 29 28.23 0.65 -26.06
CA GLU A 29 27.06 1.51 -26.04
C GLU A 29 25.93 0.91 -25.22
N TRP A 30 25.77 -0.41 -25.25
CA TRP A 30 24.83 -1.14 -24.40
C TRP A 30 25.19 -1.01 -22.92
N ASP A 31 26.46 -1.22 -22.56
CA ASP A 31 26.95 -1.04 -21.19
C ASP A 31 26.76 0.40 -20.71
N ARG A 32 27.02 1.39 -21.57
CA ARG A 32 26.80 2.80 -21.27
C ARG A 32 25.32 3.14 -21.08
N LEU A 33 24.44 2.62 -21.95
CA LEU A 33 23.00 2.77 -21.82
C LEU A 33 22.47 2.08 -20.57
N GLN A 34 23.08 0.96 -20.18
CA GLN A 34 22.73 0.22 -18.99
C GLN A 34 23.19 0.94 -17.71
N GLU A 35 24.39 1.54 -17.70
CA GLU A 35 24.86 2.42 -16.62
C GLU A 35 23.92 3.61 -16.41
N ASP A 36 23.49 4.28 -17.49
CA ASP A 36 22.50 5.36 -17.43
C ASP A 36 21.07 4.85 -17.08
N HIS A 37 20.75 3.56 -17.34
CA HIS A 37 19.45 2.96 -16.98
C HIS A 37 19.41 2.29 -15.60
N VAL A 38 20.53 2.09 -14.90
CA VAL A 38 20.51 1.69 -13.49
C VAL A 38 19.91 2.82 -12.62
N GLU A 39 19.92 4.06 -13.12
CA GLU A 39 19.19 5.21 -12.55
C GLU A 39 17.66 5.12 -12.71
N GLY A 40 17.12 4.08 -13.37
CA GLY A 40 15.68 3.79 -13.39
C GLY A 40 15.16 3.12 -12.12
N LYS A 41 16.04 2.65 -11.23
CA LYS A 41 15.67 2.20 -9.89
C LYS A 41 15.69 3.41 -8.98
N GLU A 42 14.67 4.27 -9.09
CA GLU A 42 14.55 5.48 -8.27
C GLU A 42 14.74 5.13 -6.78
N VAL A 43 15.92 5.42 -6.24
CA VAL A 43 16.27 5.18 -4.82
C VAL A 43 15.27 5.88 -3.90
N ASN A 44 14.69 6.98 -4.37
CA ASN A 44 13.62 7.72 -3.67
C ASN A 44 12.27 6.99 -3.70
N MET A 45 11.95 6.26 -4.77
CA MET A 45 10.73 5.45 -4.85
C MET A 45 10.78 4.30 -3.84
N GLN A 46 11.95 3.67 -3.69
CA GLN A 46 12.12 2.59 -2.72
C GLN A 46 12.01 3.09 -1.27
N LYS A 47 12.61 4.25 -0.95
CA LYS A 47 12.47 4.87 0.37
C LYS A 47 11.02 5.25 0.69
N GLY A 48 10.31 5.86 -0.26
CA GLY A 48 8.90 6.21 -0.07
C GLY A 48 7.99 4.98 0.07
N PHE A 49 8.32 3.89 -0.61
CA PHE A 49 7.64 2.61 -0.43
C PHE A 49 7.91 2.00 0.96
N ASP A 50 9.17 1.98 1.41
CA ASP A 50 9.54 1.41 2.71
C ASP A 50 8.87 2.19 3.87
N GLU A 51 8.87 3.53 3.80
CA GLU A 51 8.19 4.40 4.76
C GLU A 51 6.67 4.19 4.75
N GLY A 52 6.06 4.14 3.56
CA GLY A 52 4.63 3.88 3.42
C GLY A 52 4.23 2.48 3.90
N TYR A 53 5.10 1.48 3.70
CA TYR A 53 4.88 0.11 4.17
C TYR A 53 4.98 0.02 5.69
N GLU A 54 5.96 0.66 6.32
CA GLU A 54 6.10 0.67 7.78
C GLU A 54 4.89 1.32 8.45
N ASP A 55 4.51 2.52 8.00
CA ASP A 55 3.34 3.22 8.52
C ASP A 55 2.05 2.43 8.23
N GLY A 56 1.86 1.99 6.99
CA GLY A 56 0.66 1.24 6.56
C GLY A 56 0.49 -0.09 7.29
N LEU A 57 1.58 -0.83 7.53
CA LEU A 57 1.55 -2.07 8.30
C LEU A 57 1.15 -1.81 9.75
N SER A 58 1.72 -0.77 10.37
CA SER A 58 1.41 -0.42 11.76
C SER A 58 -0.08 -0.06 11.94
N ILE A 59 -0.61 0.75 11.02
CA ILE A 59 -2.00 1.20 10.99
C ILE A 59 -2.94 0.02 10.69
N GLY A 60 -2.64 -0.76 9.65
CA GLY A 60 -3.43 -1.93 9.28
C GLY A 60 -3.51 -2.95 10.41
N LYS A 61 -2.40 -3.18 11.13
CA LYS A 61 -2.38 -4.07 12.31
C LYS A 61 -3.25 -3.52 13.45
N ALA A 62 -3.21 -2.22 13.71
CA ALA A 62 -4.03 -1.59 14.74
C ALA A 62 -5.53 -1.69 14.42
N VAL A 63 -5.93 -1.34 13.19
CA VAL A 63 -7.32 -1.46 12.72
C VAL A 63 -7.79 -2.91 12.74
N GLY A 64 -6.96 -3.85 12.28
CA GLY A 64 -7.27 -5.29 12.33
C GLY A 64 -7.45 -5.81 13.75
N LYS A 65 -6.63 -5.33 14.71
CA LYS A 65 -6.80 -5.65 16.13
C LYS A 65 -8.12 -5.11 16.67
N LEU A 66 -8.48 -3.86 16.37
CA LEU A 66 -9.76 -3.26 16.78
C LEU A 66 -10.94 -4.07 16.23
N ARG A 67 -10.89 -4.44 14.95
CA ARG A 67 -11.90 -5.31 14.31
C ARG A 67 -12.06 -6.64 15.05
N GLY A 68 -10.94 -7.27 15.43
CA GLY A 68 -10.95 -8.52 16.21
C GLY A 68 -11.57 -8.34 17.60
N VAL A 69 -11.24 -7.27 18.31
CA VAL A 69 -11.80 -6.99 19.65
C VAL A 69 -13.31 -6.75 19.57
N VAL A 70 -13.78 -5.93 18.62
CA VAL A 70 -15.23 -5.69 18.46
C VAL A 70 -15.94 -6.97 18.01
N GLY A 71 -15.36 -7.73 17.08
CA GLY A 71 -15.92 -9.00 16.61
C GLY A 71 -16.10 -10.02 17.72
N THR A 72 -15.08 -10.24 18.56
CA THR A 72 -15.18 -11.17 19.70
C THR A 72 -16.27 -10.74 20.70
N ARG A 73 -16.46 -9.43 20.91
CA ARG A 73 -17.52 -8.93 21.80
C ARG A 73 -18.92 -9.07 21.19
N ILE A 74 -19.08 -8.92 19.87
CA ILE A 74 -20.36 -9.20 19.21
C ILE A 74 -20.77 -10.65 19.47
N VAL A 75 -19.85 -11.60 19.23
CA VAL A 75 -20.09 -13.03 19.47
C VAL A 75 -20.43 -13.28 20.95
N PHE A 76 -19.77 -12.61 21.88
CA PHE A 76 -20.07 -12.70 23.30
C PHE A 76 -21.50 -12.23 23.63
N TYR A 77 -21.91 -11.05 23.20
CA TYR A 77 -23.25 -10.52 23.49
C TYR A 77 -24.37 -11.31 22.79
N GLU A 78 -24.10 -11.81 21.58
CA GLU A 78 -25.06 -12.59 20.80
C GLU A 78 -25.22 -14.02 21.33
N GLN A 79 -24.12 -14.74 21.56
CA GLN A 79 -24.16 -16.17 21.91
C GLN A 79 -24.29 -16.43 23.41
N LEU A 80 -23.61 -15.64 24.27
CA LEU A 80 -23.59 -15.87 25.72
C LEU A 80 -24.70 -15.12 26.44
N LEU A 81 -24.92 -13.85 26.09
CA LEU A 81 -25.89 -12.99 26.80
C LEU A 81 -27.26 -12.91 26.11
N LYS A 82 -27.38 -13.39 24.87
CA LYS A 82 -28.59 -13.30 24.03
C LYS A 82 -29.17 -11.88 23.98
N ASN A 83 -28.31 -10.87 24.06
CA ASN A 83 -28.70 -9.47 24.02
C ASN A 83 -28.49 -8.95 22.60
N GLU A 84 -29.56 -9.02 21.81
CA GLU A 84 -29.54 -8.62 20.41
C GLU A 84 -29.35 -7.10 20.23
N GLU A 85 -29.81 -6.29 21.18
CA GLU A 85 -29.64 -4.82 21.12
C GLU A 85 -28.16 -4.43 21.26
N ALA A 86 -27.46 -4.99 22.25
CA ALA A 86 -26.02 -4.78 22.43
C ALA A 86 -25.21 -5.29 21.23
N ALA A 87 -25.60 -6.43 20.67
CA ALA A 87 -24.94 -6.99 19.49
C ALA A 87 -25.15 -6.10 18.25
N ASN A 88 -26.35 -5.53 18.06
CA ASN A 88 -26.64 -4.63 16.94
C ASN A 88 -25.89 -3.30 17.06
N GLU A 89 -25.78 -2.70 18.25
CA GLU A 89 -24.95 -1.51 18.50
C GLU A 89 -23.47 -1.79 18.15
N LEU A 90 -22.94 -2.95 18.57
CA LEU A 90 -21.56 -3.35 18.25
C LEU A 90 -21.36 -3.69 16.76
N ARG A 91 -22.37 -4.22 16.08
CA ARG A 91 -22.34 -4.46 14.62
C ARG A 91 -22.28 -3.15 13.84
N ALA A 92 -23.00 -2.12 14.29
CA ALA A 92 -22.90 -0.79 13.68
C ALA A 92 -21.47 -0.23 13.80
N LEU A 93 -20.86 -0.35 14.99
CA LEU A 93 -19.45 0.01 15.20
C LEU A 93 -18.49 -0.82 14.35
N PHE A 94 -18.73 -2.12 14.21
CA PHE A 94 -17.92 -3.00 13.37
C PHE A 94 -17.99 -2.61 11.89
N ASN A 95 -19.18 -2.30 11.38
CA ASN A 95 -19.36 -1.83 10.01
C ASN A 95 -18.69 -0.47 9.80
N GLU A 96 -18.71 0.42 10.79
CA GLU A 96 -17.98 1.69 10.74
C GLU A 96 -16.47 1.44 10.60
N ILE A 97 -15.90 0.53 11.40
CA ILE A 97 -14.48 0.14 11.31
C ILE A 97 -14.16 -0.53 9.97
N ASP A 98 -15.05 -1.37 9.44
CA ASP A 98 -14.85 -2.05 8.15
C ASP A 98 -14.94 -1.09 6.96
N SER A 99 -15.69 0.01 7.11
CA SER A 99 -15.79 1.07 6.10
C SER A 99 -14.56 1.99 6.04
N VAL A 100 -13.61 1.85 6.97
CA VAL A 100 -12.38 2.64 6.98
C VAL A 100 -11.46 2.18 5.84
N GLU A 101 -11.56 2.90 4.72
CA GLU A 101 -10.64 2.74 3.58
C GLU A 101 -9.38 3.60 3.72
N VAL A 102 -8.36 3.31 2.90
CA VAL A 102 -7.08 4.05 2.80
C VAL A 102 -7.30 5.56 2.63
N ASN A 103 -8.34 5.96 1.90
CA ASN A 103 -8.70 7.36 1.66
C ASN A 103 -9.14 8.13 2.92
N HIS A 104 -9.58 7.42 3.96
CA HIS A 104 -9.94 8.02 5.25
C HIS A 104 -8.72 8.22 6.15
N ILE A 105 -7.63 7.49 5.88
CA ILE A 105 -6.41 7.45 6.70
C ILE A 105 -5.35 8.39 6.11
N TYR A 106 -5.17 8.37 4.78
CA TYR A 106 -4.15 9.16 4.09
C TYR A 106 -4.80 10.30 3.34
N SER A 107 -4.56 11.53 3.82
CA SER A 107 -4.95 12.73 3.09
C SER A 107 -3.89 13.12 2.06
N VAL A 108 -4.27 13.90 1.05
CA VAL A 108 -3.35 14.46 0.04
C VAL A 108 -2.23 15.28 0.70
N ASP A 109 -2.51 15.84 1.87
CA ASP A 109 -1.57 16.60 2.68
C ASP A 109 -0.47 15.75 3.33
N TYR A 110 -0.70 14.46 3.59
CA TYR A 110 0.33 13.54 4.07
C TYR A 110 1.49 13.38 3.08
N PHE A 111 1.20 13.45 1.78
CA PHE A 111 2.20 13.28 0.72
C PHE A 111 2.96 14.56 0.35
N ARG A 112 2.68 15.70 1.01
CA ARG A 112 3.33 16.99 0.70
C ARG A 112 4.67 17.12 1.43
N LYS A 113 5.75 17.30 0.66
CA LYS A 113 7.11 17.52 1.17
C LYS A 113 7.24 18.80 2.03
N ASP A 114 6.42 19.81 1.75
CA ASP A 114 6.40 21.08 2.49
C ASP A 114 5.49 21.05 3.74
N GLY A 115 4.93 19.88 4.06
CA GLY A 115 3.95 19.67 5.12
C GLY A 115 2.50 19.94 4.68
N PRO A 116 1.53 19.68 5.57
CA PRO A 116 0.11 19.91 5.30
C PRO A 116 -0.15 21.39 5.03
N LYS A 117 -0.93 21.72 3.99
CA LYS A 117 -1.34 23.12 3.73
C LYS A 117 -2.21 23.65 4.86
N ASP A 118 -3.09 22.81 5.38
CA ASP A 118 -4.01 23.14 6.47
C ASP A 118 -3.53 22.47 7.77
N LYS A 119 -2.61 23.14 8.47
CA LYS A 119 -2.07 22.65 9.76
C LYS A 119 -3.11 22.51 10.87
N GLU A 120 -4.23 23.21 10.77
CA GLU A 120 -5.28 23.21 11.80
C GLU A 120 -6.28 22.05 11.67
N ASN A 121 -6.52 21.54 10.44
CA ASN A 121 -7.49 20.48 10.17
C ASN A 121 -6.84 19.15 9.77
N TYR A 122 -5.51 19.12 9.65
CA TYR A 122 -4.79 17.89 9.31
C TYR A 122 -4.77 16.93 10.50
N ILE A 123 -5.32 15.74 10.30
CA ILE A 123 -5.22 14.62 11.23
C ILE A 123 -4.17 13.68 10.68
N SER A 124 -3.13 13.39 11.46
CA SER A 124 -2.14 12.41 11.03
C SER A 124 -2.74 11.00 11.02
N PRO A 125 -2.25 10.09 10.16
CA PRO A 125 -2.71 8.70 10.15
C PRO A 125 -2.62 8.01 11.52
N LYS A 126 -1.60 8.36 12.32
CA LYS A 126 -1.39 7.83 13.68
C LYS A 126 -2.43 8.38 14.65
N ASP A 127 -2.73 9.68 14.58
CA ASP A 127 -3.75 10.31 15.41
C ASP A 127 -5.16 9.83 15.06
N PHE A 128 -5.43 9.57 13.77
CA PHE A 128 -6.68 8.97 13.33
C PHE A 128 -6.92 7.60 13.99
N VAL A 129 -5.90 6.74 13.99
CA VAL A 129 -5.97 5.42 14.62
C VAL A 129 -6.15 5.53 16.13
N ASN A 130 -5.42 6.44 16.79
CA ASN A 130 -5.57 6.66 18.23
C ASN A 130 -6.99 7.13 18.59
N ASN A 131 -7.53 8.09 17.84
CA ASN A 131 -8.91 8.56 18.02
C ASN A 131 -9.94 7.44 17.79
N LEU A 132 -9.69 6.57 16.80
CA LEU A 132 -10.54 5.40 16.55
C LEU A 132 -10.46 4.40 17.70
N GLU A 133 -9.27 4.11 18.23
CA GLU A 133 -9.08 3.24 19.38
C GLU A 133 -9.77 3.79 20.63
N GLU A 134 -9.67 5.09 20.90
CA GLU A 134 -10.39 5.74 22.00
C GLU A 134 -11.91 5.67 21.82
N LYS A 135 -12.42 5.93 20.60
CA LYS A 135 -13.85 5.82 20.29
C LYS A 135 -14.36 4.39 20.50
N VAL A 136 -13.61 3.40 20.03
CA VAL A 136 -13.96 1.98 20.24
C VAL A 136 -13.95 1.66 21.73
N ASN A 137 -12.90 2.02 22.46
CA ASN A 137 -12.78 1.72 23.88
C ASN A 137 -13.88 2.39 24.73
N THR A 138 -14.24 3.64 24.42
CA THR A 138 -15.30 4.36 25.13
C THR A 138 -16.68 3.75 24.86
N GLN A 139 -17.00 3.38 23.61
CA GLN A 139 -18.25 2.69 23.28
C GLN A 139 -18.31 1.31 23.92
N LEU A 140 -17.21 0.56 23.90
CA LEU A 140 -17.10 -0.74 24.55
C LEU A 140 -17.31 -0.64 26.07
N GLN A 141 -16.79 0.40 26.72
CA GLN A 141 -17.04 0.66 28.14
C GLN A 141 -18.47 1.11 28.40
N ALA A 142 -19.07 1.91 27.51
CA ALA A 142 -20.45 2.37 27.63
C ALA A 142 -21.43 1.18 27.54
N ILE A 143 -21.25 0.31 26.56
CA ILE A 143 -22.04 -0.92 26.37
C ILE A 143 -21.83 -1.86 27.57
N ALA A 144 -20.59 -2.07 28.00
CA ALA A 144 -20.31 -2.85 29.20
C ALA A 144 -21.03 -2.29 30.43
N LYS A 145 -21.01 -0.97 30.67
CA LYS A 145 -21.72 -0.35 31.80
C LYS A 145 -23.24 -0.46 31.66
N LYS A 146 -23.79 -0.19 30.47
CA LYS A 146 -25.23 -0.22 30.16
C LYS A 146 -25.82 -1.61 30.42
N TYR A 147 -25.10 -2.65 30.00
CA TYR A 147 -25.58 -4.04 30.10
C TYR A 147 -24.99 -4.83 31.28
N SER A 148 -24.06 -4.26 32.06
CA SER A 148 -23.56 -4.89 33.31
C SER A 148 -24.60 -4.98 34.42
N LYS A 149 -25.62 -4.11 34.41
CA LYS A 149 -26.70 -4.07 35.42
C LYS A 149 -27.87 -5.02 35.13
N GLN A 150 -27.86 -5.71 33.98
CA GLN A 150 -28.90 -6.67 33.63
C GLN A 150 -28.62 -8.09 34.16
N TYR A 151 -27.53 -8.28 34.91
CA TYR A 151 -27.17 -9.52 35.60
C TYR A 151 -26.94 -9.28 37.08
#